data_AF-A0A0P9HMZ9-F1
#
_entry.id   AF-A0A0P9HMZ9-F1
#
_cell.length_a   1.000
_cell.length_b   1.000
_cell.length_c   1.000
_cell.angle_alpha   90.00
_cell.angle_beta   90.00
_cell.angle_gamma   90.00
#
_symmetry.space_group_name_H-M   'P 1'
#
loop_
_entity.id
_entity.type
_entity.pdbx_description
1 polymer ?
#
loop_
_entity_poly.entity_id
_entity_poly.type
_entity_poly.pdbx_seq_one_letter_code
_entity_poly.pdbx_strand_id
1 'polypeptide(L)'
;MIVMILLWGIVHSGGLIVSQSWLMTEAQEAPEFGNSLFVSFTNLGITIGASVGGWLIGQWGIHQLMWSGIGFALLAFLLINAKINGTARQLGSRSRGLRRHNRSAL
;
A
#
# COMPACT_ATOMS: atom_id res chain seq x y z
N MET A 1 17.52 -15.67 -16.60
CA MET A 1 16.06 -15.90 -16.58
C MET A 1 15.64 -16.68 -15.34
N ILE A 2 16.10 -17.92 -15.13
CA ILE A 2 15.70 -18.75 -13.97
C ILE A 2 16.03 -18.09 -12.62
N VAL A 3 17.26 -17.61 -12.43
CA VAL A 3 17.67 -16.92 -11.18
C VAL A 3 16.79 -15.70 -10.90
N MET A 4 16.48 -14.91 -11.93
CA MET A 4 15.61 -13.74 -11.82
C MET A 4 14.18 -14.12 -11.40
N ILE A 5 13.63 -15.19 -11.99
CA ILE A 5 12.29 -15.70 -11.67
C ILE A 5 12.25 -16.23 -10.23
N LEU A 6 13.29 -16.94 -9.80
CA LEU A 6 13.40 -17.43 -8.42
C LEU A 6 13.47 -16.28 -7.42
N LEU A 7 14.35 -15.30 -7.66
CA LEU A 7 14.46 -14.11 -6.82
C LEU A 7 13.13 -13.35 -6.76
N TRP A 8 12.50 -13.14 -7.91
CA TRP A 8 11.20 -12.47 -7.98
C TRP A 8 10.13 -13.25 -7.22
N GLY A 9 10.07 -14.57 -7.36
CA GLY A 9 9.12 -15.43 -6.65
C GLY A 9 9.30 -15.36 -5.13
N ILE A 10 10.55 -15.44 -4.64
CA ILE A 10 10.86 -15.31 -3.22
C ILE A 10 10.46 -13.94 -2.69
N VAL A 11 10.80 -12.86 -3.40
CA VAL A 11 10.46 -11.49 -3.00
C VAL A 11 8.95 -11.28 -2.99
N HIS A 12 8.26 -11.74 -4.03
CA HIS A 12 6.81 -11.58 -4.17
C HIS A 12 6.06 -12.36 -3.08
N SER A 13 6.34 -13.66 -2.93
CA SER A 13 5.68 -14.51 -1.92
C SER A 13 6.06 -14.10 -0.50
N GLY A 14 7.34 -13.86 -0.23
CA GLY A 14 7.81 -13.44 1.09
C GLY A 14 7.25 -12.07 1.50
N GLY A 15 7.23 -11.11 0.58
CA GLY A 15 6.69 -9.78 0.84
C GLY A 15 5.19 -9.79 1.16
N LEU A 16 4.41 -10.62 0.44
CA LEU A 16 2.99 -10.78 0.71
C LEU A 16 2.73 -11.39 2.10
N ILE A 17 3.46 -12.46 2.46
CA ILE A 17 3.29 -13.13 3.76
C ILE A 17 3.63 -12.18 4.92
N VAL A 18 4.73 -11.43 4.81
CA VAL A 18 5.13 -10.46 5.85
C VAL A 18 4.09 -9.33 5.97
N SER A 19 3.61 -8.79 4.85
CA SER A 19 2.59 -7.74 4.87
C SER A 19 1.29 -8.23 5.49
N GLN A 20 0.89 -9.46 5.16
CA GLN A 20 -0.32 -10.09 5.69
C GLN A 20 -0.19 -10.34 7.20
N SER A 21 0.96 -10.82 7.69
CA SER A 21 1.18 -11.08 9.11
C SER A 21 1.19 -9.80 9.96
N TRP A 22 1.82 -8.74 9.46
CA TRP A 22 1.77 -7.41 10.09
C TRP A 22 0.35 -6.87 10.14
N LEU A 23 -0.41 -6.98 9.06
CA LEU A 23 -1.80 -6.52 9.04
C LEU A 23 -2.68 -7.28 10.07
N MET A 24 -2.54 -8.60 10.15
CA MET A 24 -3.27 -9.39 11.16
C MET A 24 -2.89 -9.02 12.59
N THR A 25 -1.64 -8.60 12.82
CA THR A 25 -1.18 -8.15 14.15
C THR A 25 -1.79 -6.80 14.54
N GLU A 26 -1.99 -5.89 13.58
CA GLU A 26 -2.63 -4.59 13.81
C GLU A 26 -4.16 -4.69 13.93
N ALA A 27 -4.77 -5.68 13.25
CA ALA A 27 -6.21 -5.92 13.26
C ALA A 27 -6.65 -6.84 14.43
N GLN A 28 -6.13 -6.62 15.64
CA GLN A 28 -6.35 -7.51 16.80
C GLN A 28 -7.83 -7.80 17.11
N GLU A 29 -8.69 -6.81 16.87
CA GLU A 29 -10.13 -6.89 17.12
C GLU A 29 -10.88 -7.71 16.05
N ALA A 30 -10.36 -7.79 14.82
CA ALA A 30 -11.03 -8.43 13.68
C ALA A 30 -10.04 -8.94 12.60
N PRO A 31 -9.19 -9.94 12.92
CA PRO A 31 -8.13 -10.40 12.03
C PRO A 31 -8.67 -11.02 10.74
N GLU A 32 -9.81 -11.72 10.80
CA GLU A 32 -10.47 -12.35 9.64
C GLU A 32 -10.98 -11.32 8.63
N PHE A 33 -11.52 -10.19 9.12
CA PHE A 33 -11.95 -9.07 8.28
C PHE A 33 -10.75 -8.33 7.67
N GLY A 34 -9.70 -8.10 8.46
CA GLY A 34 -8.45 -7.53 7.93
C GLY A 34 -7.83 -8.37 6.82
N ASN A 35 -7.83 -9.70 7.01
CA ASN A 35 -7.33 -10.63 6.01
C ASN A 35 -8.19 -10.66 4.73
N SER A 36 -9.53 -10.65 4.86
CA SER A 36 -10.43 -10.63 3.69
C SER A 36 -10.29 -9.34 2.88
N LEU A 37 -10.11 -8.18 3.54
CA LEU A 37 -9.79 -6.93 2.89
C LEU A 37 -8.43 -6.98 2.18
N PHE A 38 -7.39 -7.52 2.83
CA PHE A 38 -6.06 -7.66 2.23
C PHE A 38 -6.09 -8.44 0.92
N VAL A 39 -6.74 -9.61 0.93
CA VAL A 39 -6.89 -10.44 -0.26
C VAL A 39 -7.70 -9.71 -1.34
N SER A 40 -8.80 -9.06 -0.96
CA SER A 40 -9.66 -8.31 -1.89
C SER A 40 -8.90 -7.18 -2.59
N PHE A 41 -8.16 -6.35 -1.84
CA PHE A 41 -7.33 -5.29 -2.40
C PHE A 41 -6.16 -5.81 -3.22
N THR A 42 -5.56 -6.94 -2.83
CA THR A 42 -4.51 -7.59 -3.60
C THR A 42 -5.03 -8.04 -4.98
N ASN A 43 -6.17 -8.71 -5.01
CA ASN A 43 -6.81 -9.14 -6.26
C ASN A 43 -7.25 -7.96 -7.13
N LEU A 44 -7.78 -6.90 -6.52
CA LEU A 44 -8.12 -5.67 -7.23
C LEU A 44 -6.87 -5.02 -7.85
N GLY A 45 -5.78 -4.95 -7.11
CA GLY A 45 -4.49 -4.45 -7.59
C GLY A 45 -3.94 -5.27 -8.76
N ILE A 46 -3.99 -6.60 -8.67
CA ILE A 46 -3.60 -7.50 -9.76
C ILE A 46 -4.47 -7.28 -10.99
N THR A 47 -5.79 -7.15 -10.81
CA THR A 47 -6.74 -6.94 -11.92
C THR A 47 -6.46 -5.62 -12.64
N ILE A 48 -6.33 -4.52 -11.89
CA ILE A 48 -6.01 -3.20 -12.46
C ILE A 48 -4.63 -3.21 -13.12
N GLY A 49 -3.61 -3.75 -12.44
CA GLY A 49 -2.25 -3.82 -12.95
C GLY A 49 -2.13 -4.65 -14.22
N ALA A 50 -2.78 -5.82 -14.27
CA ALA A 50 -2.82 -6.66 -15.46
C ALA A 50 -3.60 -6.01 -16.61
N SER A 51 -4.71 -5.34 -16.32
CA SER A 51 -5.52 -4.65 -17.33
C SER A 51 -4.76 -3.48 -17.96
N VAL A 52 -4.16 -2.62 -17.12
CA VAL A 52 -3.34 -1.48 -17.58
C VAL A 52 -2.07 -1.98 -18.27
N GLY A 53 -1.39 -2.98 -17.72
CA GLY A 53 -0.20 -3.58 -18.32
C GLY A 53 -0.49 -4.19 -19.69
N GLY A 54 -1.57 -4.97 -19.81
CA GLY A 54 -2.01 -5.57 -21.06
C GLY A 54 -2.37 -4.51 -22.11
N TRP A 55 -3.09 -3.46 -21.72
CA TRP A 55 -3.41 -2.35 -22.61
C TRP A 55 -2.15 -1.62 -23.13
N LEU A 56 -1.19 -1.35 -22.24
CA LEU A 56 0.08 -0.70 -22.60
C LEU A 56 0.94 -1.57 -23.52
N ILE A 57 1.01 -2.88 -23.27
CA ILE A 57 1.70 -3.82 -24.15
C ILE A 57 1.04 -3.82 -25.54
N GLY A 58 -0.29 -3.82 -25.59
CA GLY A 58 -1.05 -3.80 -26.85
C GLY A 58 -0.84 -2.55 -27.70
N GLN A 59 -0.60 -1.39 -27.08
CA GLN A 59 -0.41 -0.13 -27.79
C GLN A 59 1.06 0.16 -28.14
N TRP A 60 1.99 -0.12 -27.23
CA TRP A 60 3.37 0.38 -27.31
C TRP A 60 4.44 -0.71 -27.13
N GLY A 61 4.04 -1.98 -27.06
CA GLY A 61 4.93 -3.11 -26.91
C GLY A 61 5.44 -3.31 -25.48
N ILE A 62 6.21 -4.39 -25.28
CA ILE A 62 6.57 -4.88 -23.95
C ILE A 62 7.53 -3.97 -23.17
N HIS A 63 8.28 -3.09 -23.86
CA HIS A 63 9.22 -2.17 -23.22
C HIS A 63 8.52 -1.16 -22.29
N GLN A 64 7.27 -0.79 -22.55
CA GLN A 64 6.53 0.16 -21.71
C GLN A 64 6.02 -0.43 -20.40
N LEU A 65 6.06 -1.75 -20.25
CA LEU A 65 5.63 -2.43 -19.02
C LEU A 65 6.47 -2.03 -17.81
N MET A 66 7.76 -1.72 -18.02
CA MET A 66 8.62 -1.30 -16.92
C MET A 66 8.28 0.12 -16.42
N TRP A 67 7.89 1.01 -17.34
CA TRP A 67 7.46 2.36 -17.01
C TRP A 67 6.13 2.40 -16.26
N SER A 68 5.19 1.52 -16.61
CA SER A 68 3.92 1.41 -15.88
C SER A 68 4.13 0.95 -14.43
N GLY A 69 5.03 -0.01 -14.22
CA GLY A 69 5.43 -0.45 -12.88
C GLY A 69 6.04 0.68 -12.05
N ILE A 70 6.95 1.47 -12.65
CA ILE A 70 7.52 2.66 -11.99
C ILE A 70 6.42 3.67 -11.66
N GLY A 71 5.47 3.91 -12.58
CA GLY A 71 4.34 4.80 -12.35
C GLY A 71 3.47 4.37 -11.15
N PHE A 72 3.13 3.08 -11.06
CA PHE A 72 2.39 2.53 -9.92
C PHE A 72 3.20 2.60 -8.61
N ALA A 73 4.51 2.33 -8.65
CA ALA A 73 5.37 2.44 -7.48
C ALA A 73 5.46 3.89 -6.96
N LEU A 74 5.60 4.86 -7.87
CA LEU A 74 5.58 6.29 -7.52
C LEU A 74 4.23 6.70 -6.94
N LEU A 75 3.13 6.25 -7.53
CA LEU A 75 1.78 6.52 -7.02
C LEU A 75 1.62 5.96 -5.60
N ALA A 76 2.04 4.71 -5.37
CA ALA A 76 2.00 4.09 -4.05
C ALA A 76 2.85 4.88 -3.03
N PHE A 77 4.06 5.29 -3.42
CA PHE A 77 4.93 6.11 -2.57
C PHE A 77 4.29 7.45 -2.20
N LEU A 78 3.67 8.15 -3.16
CA LEU A 78 2.97 9.41 -2.90
C LEU A 78 1.78 9.23 -1.96
N LEU A 79 0.98 8.17 -2.13
CA LEU A 79 -0.14 7.86 -1.25
C LEU A 79 0.30 7.57 0.18
N ILE A 80 1.40 6.82 0.35
CA ILE A 80 1.99 6.54 1.67
C ILE A 80 2.44 7.85 2.34
N ASN A 81 3.16 8.71 1.61
CA ASN A 81 3.61 10.00 2.13
C ASN A 81 2.43 10.91 2.50
N ALA A 82 1.38 10.94 1.67
CA ALA A 82 0.17 11.70 1.93
C ALA A 82 -0.52 11.23 3.23
N LYS A 83 -0.61 9.90 3.45
CA LYS A 83 -1.15 9.32 4.69
C LYS A 83 -0.33 9.74 5.90
N ILE A 84 0.99 9.58 5.86
CA ILE A 84 1.89 9.92 6.97
C ILE A 84 1.75 11.40 7.34
N ASN A 85 1.75 12.28 6.34
CA ASN A 85 1.59 13.73 6.55
C ASN A 85 0.21 14.09 7.11
N GLY A 86 -0.84 13.41 6.65
CA GLY A 86 -2.20 13.57 7.19
C GLY A 86 -2.29 13.18 8.66
N THR A 87 -1.71 12.04 9.04
CA THR A 87 -1.67 11.57 10.42
C THR A 87 -0.87 12.52 11.32
N ALA A 88 0.29 13.00 10.87
CA ALA A 88 1.10 13.97 11.60
C ALA A 88 0.34 15.29 11.84
N ARG A 89 -0.43 15.76 10.84
CA ARG A 89 -1.29 16.95 10.96
C ARG A 89 -2.41 16.75 11.97
N GLN A 90 -3.06 15.57 11.99
CA GLN A 90 -4.11 15.26 12.96
C GLN A 90 -3.59 15.24 14.40
N LEU A 91 -2.43 14.62 14.66
CA LEU A 91 -1.79 14.60 15.98
C LEU A 91 -1.41 16.00 16.46
N GLY A 92 -0.89 16.84 15.56
CA GLY A 92 -0.56 18.25 15.85
C GLY A 92 -1.78 19.15 16.11
N SER A 93 -2.95 18.83 15.55
CA SER A 93 -4.21 19.53 15.82
C SER A 93 -4.83 19.09 17.16
N ARG A 94 -4.84 17.78 17.42
CA ARG A 94 -5.41 17.17 18.64
C ARG A 94 -4.67 17.62 19.90
N SER A 95 -3.34 17.68 19.86
CA SER A 95 -2.50 18.19 20.95
C SER A 95 -2.72 19.68 21.25
N ARG A 96 -2.97 20.50 20.21
CA ARG A 96 -3.33 21.93 20.37
C ARG A 96 -4.72 22.12 20.97
N GLY A 97 -5.68 21.29 20.60
CA GLY A 97 -7.03 21.28 21.19
C GLY A 97 -7.00 20.96 22.69
N LEU A 98 -6.27 19.91 23.09
CA LEU A 98 -6.08 19.51 24.49
C LEU A 98 -5.40 20.61 25.33
N ARG A 99 -4.36 21.29 24.80
CA ARG A 99 -3.71 22.41 25.48
C ARG A 99 -4.62 23.62 25.69
N ARG A 100 -5.54 23.89 24.75
CA ARG A 100 -6.52 24.97 24.90
C ARG A 100 -7.56 24.65 25.96
N HIS A 101 -8.10 23.43 25.95
CA HIS A 101 -9.07 22.98 26.96
C HIS A 101 -8.49 22.99 28.38
N ASN A 102 -7.22 22.62 28.55
CA ASN A 102 -6.57 22.63 29.86
C ASN A 102 -6.26 24.06 30.36
N ARG A 103 -6.10 25.04 29.47
CA ARG A 103 -5.89 26.46 29.83
C ARG A 103 -7.18 27.20 30.15
N SER A 104 -8.32 26.76 29.63
CA SER A 104 -9.63 27.38 29.92
C SER A 104 -10.31 26.83 31.19
N ALA A 105 -9.73 25.80 31.81
CA ALA A 105 -10.21 25.18 33.04
C ALA A 105 -9.44 25.63 34.30
N LEU A 106 -8.48 26.55 34.15
CA LEU A 106 -7.73 27.25 35.21
C LEU A 106 -8.18 28.70 35.27
#